data_AF-A0A1F3QX82-F1
#
_entry.id   AF-A0A1F3QX82-F1
#
_cell.length_a   1.000
_cell.length_b   1.000
_cell.length_c   1.000
_cell.angle_alpha   90.00
_cell.angle_beta   90.00
_cell.angle_gamma   90.00
#
_symmetry.space_group_name_H-M   'P 1'
#
loop_
_entity.id
_entity.type
_entity.pdbx_description
1 polymer ?
#
loop_
_entity_poly.entity_id
_entity_poly.type
_entity_poly.pdbx_seq_one_letter_code
_entity_poly.pdbx_strand_id
1 'polypeptide(L)'
;MTKKKPAKKVTEPKPKVEPKIEFQEQIAEANSGSYQPIRFSKVKYKNNSDLFIDIRTYQRAYDDEGEDIYFPTKKGFQFSEREFKKIVGKYTVLPTTYIHPDIIKKSFALLKTGQFESAVLQAFKALETKLRKKIGATSEEIGVPLIRKAFHPDKGPLTDIELPKSEREAFSNYMAGAFGFYKNPCSHRDVDMDFIQAFERIVVASDLLKVIDKAIKK
;
A
#
# COMPACT_ATOMS: atom_id res chain seq x y z
N MET A 1 -68.04 -1.58 40.10
CA MET A 1 -66.68 -1.20 40.51
C MET A 1 -65.68 -1.66 39.45
N THR A 2 -65.32 -0.79 38.50
CA THR A 2 -64.34 -1.06 37.45
C THR A 2 -62.96 -0.60 37.89
N LYS A 3 -62.03 -1.55 38.11
CA LYS A 3 -60.64 -1.28 38.52
C LYS A 3 -59.85 -0.65 37.34
N LYS A 4 -59.38 0.59 37.51
CA LYS A 4 -58.41 1.24 36.60
C LYS A 4 -57.07 0.49 36.65
N LYS A 5 -56.55 0.08 35.49
CA LYS A 5 -55.17 -0.42 35.32
C LYS A 5 -54.16 0.71 35.59
N PRO A 6 -53.01 0.44 36.21
CA PRO A 6 -51.99 1.46 36.47
C PRO A 6 -51.29 1.85 35.15
N ALA A 7 -51.05 3.16 34.99
CA ALA A 7 -50.33 3.71 33.86
C ALA A 7 -48.87 3.22 33.85
N LYS A 8 -48.40 2.72 32.70
CA LYS A 8 -46.99 2.39 32.48
C LYS A 8 -46.17 3.69 32.56
N LYS A 9 -45.22 3.75 33.50
CA LYS A 9 -44.17 4.78 33.52
C LYS A 9 -43.41 4.73 32.19
N VAL A 10 -43.55 5.80 31.40
CA VAL A 10 -42.70 6.04 30.23
C VAL A 10 -41.33 6.40 30.78
N THR A 11 -40.36 5.48 30.68
CA THR A 11 -38.96 5.80 30.94
C THR A 11 -38.45 6.66 29.81
N GLU A 12 -38.07 7.90 30.13
CA GLU A 12 -37.39 8.79 29.19
C GLU A 12 -36.15 8.09 28.58
N PRO A 13 -35.93 8.19 27.26
CA PRO A 13 -34.75 7.64 26.64
C PRO A 13 -33.52 8.35 27.22
N LYS A 14 -32.60 7.57 27.78
CA LYS A 14 -31.29 8.09 28.26
C LYS A 14 -30.65 8.93 27.15
N PRO A 15 -30.09 10.12 27.46
CA PRO A 15 -29.45 10.95 26.46
C PRO A 15 -28.37 10.15 25.76
N LYS A 16 -28.48 10.01 24.44
CA LYS A 16 -27.40 9.47 23.61
C LYS A 16 -26.22 10.42 23.74
N VAL A 17 -25.24 10.05 24.56
CA VAL A 17 -23.97 10.76 24.61
C VAL A 17 -23.38 10.69 23.22
N GLU A 18 -23.34 11.82 22.52
CA GLU A 18 -22.70 11.88 21.20
C GLU A 18 -21.24 11.48 21.36
N PRO A 19 -20.77 10.47 20.60
CA PRO A 19 -19.40 10.00 20.74
C PRO A 19 -18.45 11.13 20.36
N LYS A 20 -17.59 11.53 21.30
CA LYS A 20 -16.62 12.62 21.09
C LYS A 20 -15.52 12.14 20.15
N ILE A 21 -15.29 12.86 19.05
CA ILE A 21 -14.21 12.55 18.12
C ILE A 21 -12.85 12.83 18.81
N GLU A 22 -11.93 11.88 18.66
CA GLU A 22 -10.53 12.01 19.04
C GLU A 22 -9.73 12.64 17.90
N PHE A 23 -9.86 12.10 16.69
CA PHE A 23 -9.35 12.72 15.47
C PHE A 23 -10.20 12.35 14.25
N GLN A 24 -10.14 13.21 13.23
CA GLN A 24 -10.66 12.96 11.90
C GLN A 24 -9.62 13.39 10.86
N GLU A 25 -9.27 12.49 9.95
CA GLU A 25 -8.27 12.71 8.91
C GLU A 25 -8.89 12.41 7.54
N GLN A 26 -8.87 13.38 6.61
CA GLN A 26 -9.27 13.14 5.24
C GLN A 26 -8.19 12.35 4.50
N ILE A 27 -8.56 11.18 3.97
CA ILE A 27 -7.62 10.26 3.29
C ILE A 27 -7.77 10.29 1.77
N ALA A 28 -8.91 10.71 1.24
CA ALA A 28 -9.15 10.87 -0.18
C ALA A 28 -10.39 11.76 -0.44
N GLU A 29 -10.50 12.27 -1.66
CA GLU A 29 -11.68 13.00 -2.14
C GLU A 29 -12.02 12.57 -3.56
N ALA A 30 -13.32 12.38 -3.82
CA ALA A 30 -13.86 12.20 -5.15
C ALA A 30 -14.71 13.42 -5.54
N ASN A 31 -14.81 13.71 -6.84
CA ASN A 31 -15.47 14.92 -7.36
C ASN A 31 -14.89 16.21 -6.76
N SER A 32 -13.57 16.27 -6.63
CA SER A 32 -12.87 17.43 -6.07
C SER A 32 -13.20 18.71 -6.85
N GLY A 33 -13.37 19.83 -6.15
CA GLY A 33 -13.78 21.12 -6.71
C GLY A 33 -15.25 21.22 -7.15
N SER A 34 -16.02 20.13 -7.11
CA SER A 34 -17.45 20.18 -7.40
C SER A 34 -18.24 20.86 -6.27
N TYR A 35 -19.51 21.17 -6.54
CA TYR A 35 -20.42 21.68 -5.51
C TYR A 35 -20.70 20.65 -4.40
N GLN A 36 -20.52 19.36 -4.70
CA GLN A 36 -20.79 18.26 -3.78
C GLN A 36 -19.68 17.18 -3.81
N PRO A 37 -18.47 17.48 -3.30
CA PRO A 37 -17.41 16.49 -3.25
C PRO A 37 -17.74 15.38 -2.25
N ILE A 38 -17.19 14.19 -2.49
CA ILE A 38 -17.30 13.05 -1.59
C ILE A 38 -15.96 12.87 -0.90
N ARG A 39 -15.92 13.06 0.42
CA ARG A 39 -14.70 12.89 1.22
C ARG A 39 -14.70 11.53 1.89
N PHE A 40 -13.52 10.92 1.88
CA PHE A 40 -13.21 9.71 2.62
C PHE A 40 -12.38 10.13 3.82
N SER A 41 -12.83 9.80 5.02
CA SER A 41 -12.13 10.16 6.26
C SER A 41 -11.91 8.96 7.17
N LYS A 42 -10.78 8.94 7.85
CA LYS A 42 -10.57 8.11 9.04
C LYS A 42 -11.07 8.87 10.25
N VAL A 43 -11.92 8.23 11.06
CA VAL A 43 -12.49 8.83 12.27
C VAL A 43 -12.18 7.92 13.45
N LYS A 44 -11.61 8.49 14.50
CA LYS A 44 -11.43 7.84 15.80
C LYS A 44 -12.29 8.54 16.83
N TYR A 45 -13.07 7.78 17.58
CA TYR A 45 -13.85 8.31 18.70
C TYR A 45 -13.17 7.99 20.02
N LYS A 46 -13.25 8.92 20.97
CA LYS A 46 -12.76 8.72 22.34
C LYS A 46 -13.51 7.55 22.98
N ASN A 47 -12.77 6.75 23.74
CA ASN A 47 -13.30 5.57 24.45
C ASN A 47 -13.95 4.52 23.53
N ASN A 48 -13.66 4.56 22.22
CA ASN A 48 -14.03 3.51 21.28
C ASN A 48 -12.75 2.83 20.79
N SER A 49 -12.69 1.51 20.89
CA SER A 49 -11.54 0.73 20.41
C SER A 49 -11.39 0.77 18.90
N ASP A 50 -12.48 0.92 18.16
CA ASP A 50 -12.48 0.85 16.71
C ASP A 50 -12.02 2.16 16.07
N LEU A 51 -11.48 2.03 14.86
CA LEU A 51 -11.26 3.12 13.91
C LEU A 51 -12.32 2.99 12.81
N PHE A 52 -12.86 4.11 12.34
CA PHE A 52 -13.93 4.15 11.36
C PHE A 52 -13.48 4.77 10.05
N ILE A 53 -14.07 4.31 8.95
CA ILE A 53 -14.04 4.97 7.65
C ILE A 53 -15.40 5.63 7.45
N ASP A 54 -15.40 6.95 7.27
CA ASP A 54 -16.57 7.76 6.94
C ASP A 54 -16.46 8.18 5.47
N ILE A 55 -17.50 7.88 4.68
CA ILE A 55 -17.63 8.34 3.30
C ILE A 55 -18.86 9.23 3.25
N ARG A 56 -18.65 10.51 2.96
CA ARG A 56 -19.70 11.52 3.11
C ARG A 56 -19.63 12.57 2.02
N THR A 57 -20.82 12.95 1.55
CA THR A 57 -20.98 14.08 0.64
C THR A 57 -20.88 15.38 1.44
N TYR A 58 -20.07 16.31 0.96
CA TYR A 58 -19.96 17.66 1.49
C TYR A 58 -20.69 18.62 0.56
N GLN A 59 -21.05 19.78 1.07
CA GLN A 59 -21.70 20.86 0.34
C GLN A 59 -20.73 22.05 0.31
N ARG A 60 -20.33 22.48 -0.89
CA ARG A 60 -19.53 23.70 -1.09
C ARG A 60 -20.40 24.93 -0.84
N ALA A 61 -19.82 25.91 -0.17
CA ALA A 61 -20.32 27.24 0.09
C ALA A 61 -19.14 28.22 0.00
N TYR A 62 -19.42 29.51 0.13
CA TYR A 62 -18.41 30.57 0.15
C TYR A 62 -18.51 31.31 1.48
N ASP A 63 -17.38 31.68 2.06
CA ASP A 63 -17.37 32.66 3.14
C ASP A 63 -17.51 34.10 2.65
N ASP A 64 -17.45 35.03 3.60
CA ASP A 64 -17.58 36.46 3.35
C ASP A 64 -16.42 37.02 2.47
N GLU A 65 -15.31 36.29 2.35
CA GLU A 65 -14.16 36.62 1.52
C GLU A 65 -14.22 35.95 0.13
N GLY A 66 -15.23 35.10 -0.11
CA GLY A 66 -15.41 34.37 -1.36
C GLY A 66 -14.60 33.07 -1.45
N GLU A 67 -13.98 32.64 -0.35
CA GLU A 67 -13.18 31.41 -0.28
C GLU A 67 -14.08 30.18 -0.08
N ASP A 68 -13.62 29.03 -0.59
CA ASP A 68 -14.38 27.79 -0.56
C ASP A 68 -14.46 27.18 0.84
N ILE A 69 -15.69 27.04 1.37
CA ILE A 69 -15.98 26.29 2.58
C ILE A 69 -16.81 25.05 2.26
N TYR A 70 -16.50 23.94 2.92
CA TYR A 70 -17.18 22.66 2.71
C TYR A 70 -17.83 22.15 4.00
N PHE A 71 -19.16 21.93 3.95
CA PHE A 71 -19.94 21.45 5.09
C PHE A 71 -20.39 19.99 4.90
N PRO A 72 -20.23 19.11 5.90
CA PRO A 72 -20.68 17.72 5.79
C PRO A 72 -22.20 17.65 5.70
N THR A 73 -22.74 16.84 4.79
CA THR A 73 -24.19 16.61 4.67
C THR A 73 -24.64 15.38 5.47
N LYS A 74 -25.95 15.14 5.50
CA LYS A 74 -26.54 13.88 6.01
C LYS A 74 -26.35 12.70 5.05
N LYS A 75 -25.91 12.93 3.81
CA LYS A 75 -25.67 11.89 2.81
C LYS A 75 -24.27 11.32 2.99
N GLY A 76 -24.21 10.17 3.63
CA GLY A 76 -22.96 9.46 3.87
C GLY A 76 -23.22 8.19 4.68
N PHE A 77 -22.17 7.43 4.87
CA PHE A 77 -22.20 6.22 5.67
C PHE A 77 -20.84 6.02 6.34
N GLN A 78 -20.87 5.30 7.46
CA GLN A 78 -19.69 5.02 8.26
C GLN A 78 -19.68 3.54 8.64
N PHE A 79 -18.50 2.93 8.62
CA PHE A 79 -18.27 1.54 9.04
C PHE A 79 -16.89 1.43 9.68
N SER A 80 -16.67 0.38 10.48
CA SER A 80 -15.35 0.16 11.07
C SER A 80 -14.32 -0.16 10.00
N GLU A 81 -13.09 0.31 10.17
CA GLU A 81 -11.97 0.04 9.26
C GLU A 81 -11.69 -1.47 9.17
N ARG A 82 -11.98 -2.21 10.24
CA ARG A 82 -11.90 -3.67 10.26
C ARG A 82 -12.87 -4.32 9.27
N GLU A 83 -14.15 -3.95 9.30
CA GLU A 83 -15.14 -4.49 8.35
C GLU A 83 -14.84 -4.04 6.91
N PHE A 84 -14.37 -2.80 6.72
CA PHE A 84 -13.89 -2.34 5.41
C PHE A 84 -12.80 -3.25 4.86
N LYS A 85 -11.73 -3.47 5.64
CA LYS A 85 -10.59 -4.30 5.25
C LYS A 85 -11.03 -5.74 4.93
N LYS A 86 -11.98 -6.27 5.70
CA LYS A 86 -12.55 -7.61 5.47
C LYS A 86 -13.29 -7.71 4.14
N ILE A 87 -14.13 -6.72 3.81
CA ILE A 87 -14.91 -6.72 2.56
C ILE A 87 -14.01 -6.41 1.37
N VAL A 88 -13.23 -5.33 1.45
CA VAL A 88 -12.34 -4.90 0.36
C VAL A 88 -11.25 -5.94 0.11
N GLY A 89 -10.74 -6.62 1.14
CA GLY A 89 -9.80 -7.71 0.98
C GLY A 89 -10.37 -8.91 0.20
N LYS A 90 -11.69 -9.07 0.10
CA LYS A 90 -12.32 -10.09 -0.75
C LYS A 90 -12.25 -9.73 -2.24
N TYR A 91 -12.29 -8.44 -2.56
CA TYR A 91 -12.38 -7.94 -3.94
C TYR A 91 -11.08 -7.29 -4.42
N THR A 92 -10.07 -7.17 -3.56
CA THR A 92 -8.80 -6.53 -3.86
C THR A 92 -7.66 -7.39 -3.35
N VAL A 93 -6.54 -7.36 -4.08
CA VAL A 93 -5.29 -7.92 -3.58
C VAL A 93 -4.63 -6.87 -2.69
N LEU A 94 -4.56 -7.15 -1.39
CA LEU A 94 -3.86 -6.25 -0.49
C LEU A 94 -2.35 -6.31 -0.82
N PRO A 95 -1.67 -5.16 -0.96
CA PRO A 95 -0.23 -5.19 -1.19
C PRO A 95 0.53 -5.96 -0.10
N THR A 96 0.01 -5.98 1.14
CA THR A 96 0.59 -6.75 2.23
C THR A 96 0.50 -8.26 2.07
N THR A 97 -0.41 -8.76 1.25
CA THR A 97 -0.55 -10.20 0.96
C THR A 97 0.18 -10.61 -0.31
N TYR A 98 0.51 -9.65 -1.18
CA TYR A 98 1.11 -9.93 -2.49
C TYR A 98 2.57 -9.49 -2.60
N ILE A 99 2.97 -8.39 -1.96
CA ILE A 99 4.35 -7.88 -2.02
C ILE A 99 5.22 -8.55 -0.96
N HIS A 100 6.49 -8.78 -1.31
CA HIS A 100 7.48 -9.36 -0.43
C HIS A 100 7.64 -8.53 0.86
N PRO A 101 7.62 -9.14 2.07
CA PRO A 101 7.63 -8.41 3.33
C PRO A 101 8.81 -7.44 3.50
N ASP A 102 10.01 -7.81 3.04
CA ASP A 102 11.19 -6.95 3.12
C ASP A 102 11.02 -5.67 2.27
N ILE A 103 10.34 -5.75 1.12
CA ILE A 103 10.07 -4.60 0.27
C ILE A 103 8.98 -3.72 0.88
N ILE A 104 7.95 -4.31 1.49
CA ILE A 104 6.94 -3.53 2.22
C ILE A 104 7.62 -2.64 3.27
N LYS A 105 8.49 -3.21 4.09
CA LYS A 105 9.20 -2.49 5.15
C LYS A 105 10.09 -1.36 4.61
N LYS A 106 10.63 -1.48 3.40
CA LYS A 106 11.63 -0.56 2.84
C LYS A 106 11.03 0.50 1.91
N SER A 107 9.96 0.19 1.21
CA SER A 107 9.45 1.03 0.11
C SER A 107 8.07 1.64 0.37
N PHE A 108 7.22 1.04 1.19
CA PHE A 108 5.81 1.46 1.26
C PHE A 108 5.60 2.79 1.99
N ALA A 109 6.47 3.16 2.92
CA ALA A 109 6.42 4.48 3.53
C ALA A 109 6.68 5.57 2.46
N LEU A 110 7.69 5.37 1.61
CA LEU A 110 8.06 6.27 0.51
C LEU A 110 6.97 6.34 -0.56
N LEU A 111 6.41 5.19 -0.92
CA LEU A 111 5.32 5.10 -1.90
C LEU A 111 4.08 5.90 -1.42
N LYS A 112 3.75 5.84 -0.13
CA LYS A 112 2.63 6.58 0.45
C LYS A 112 2.86 8.09 0.50
N THR A 113 4.10 8.54 0.63
CA THR A 113 4.46 9.96 0.70
C THR A 113 4.79 10.56 -0.67
N GLY A 114 4.52 9.85 -1.77
CA GLY A 114 4.79 10.33 -3.13
C GLY A 114 6.26 10.28 -3.55
N GLN A 115 7.15 9.70 -2.73
CA GLN A 115 8.57 9.56 -3.04
C GLN A 115 8.81 8.32 -3.92
N PHE A 116 8.28 8.37 -5.13
CA PHE A 116 8.11 7.21 -6.00
C PHE A 116 9.43 6.60 -6.47
N GLU A 117 10.38 7.43 -6.94
CA GLU A 117 11.71 6.98 -7.35
C GLU A 117 12.46 6.29 -6.20
N SER A 118 12.47 6.94 -5.03
CA SER A 118 13.07 6.40 -3.81
C SER A 118 12.42 5.07 -3.40
N ALA A 119 11.10 4.94 -3.54
CA ALA A 119 10.39 3.71 -3.23
C ALA A 119 10.86 2.54 -4.13
N VAL A 120 10.99 2.78 -5.44
CA VAL A 120 11.50 1.80 -6.41
C VAL A 120 12.96 1.45 -6.13
N LEU A 121 13.80 2.46 -5.89
CA LEU A 121 15.22 2.27 -5.59
C LEU A 121 15.42 1.41 -4.32
N GLN A 122 14.66 1.66 -3.26
CA GLN A 122 14.72 0.86 -2.04
C GLN A 122 14.25 -0.58 -2.24
N ALA A 123 13.27 -0.82 -3.14
CA ALA A 123 12.78 -2.16 -3.43
C ALA A 123 13.87 -3.01 -4.10
N PHE A 124 14.51 -2.47 -5.14
CA PHE A 124 15.61 -3.15 -5.84
C PHE A 124 16.88 -3.24 -4.97
N LYS A 125 17.15 -2.28 -4.09
CA LYS A 125 18.24 -2.37 -3.11
C LYS A 125 18.02 -3.51 -2.11
N ALA A 126 16.78 -3.74 -1.67
CA ALA A 126 16.45 -4.86 -0.80
C ALA A 126 16.74 -6.20 -1.51
N LEU A 127 16.34 -6.30 -2.79
CA LEU A 127 16.65 -7.44 -3.64
C LEU A 127 18.16 -7.70 -3.75
N GLU A 128 18.93 -6.67 -4.15
CA GLU A 128 20.39 -6.77 -4.32
C GLU A 128 21.09 -7.20 -3.02
N THR A 129 20.70 -6.60 -1.89
CA THR A 129 21.28 -6.92 -0.58
C THR A 129 21.00 -8.36 -0.19
N LYS A 130 19.77 -8.85 -0.43
CA LYS A 130 19.39 -10.24 -0.16
C LYS A 130 20.17 -11.20 -1.04
N LEU A 131 20.25 -10.92 -2.34
CA LEU A 131 20.97 -11.74 -3.32
C LEU A 131 22.45 -11.86 -2.96
N ARG A 132 23.11 -10.74 -2.68
CA ARG A 132 24.52 -10.68 -2.28
C ARG A 132 24.78 -11.53 -1.04
N LYS A 133 23.95 -11.36 -0.01
CA LYS A 133 24.02 -12.17 1.22
C LYS A 133 23.82 -13.65 0.92
N LYS A 134 22.86 -14.00 0.06
CA LYS A 134 22.52 -15.39 -0.26
C LYS A 134 23.65 -16.11 -0.97
N ILE A 135 24.32 -15.46 -1.92
CA ILE A 135 25.45 -16.08 -2.63
C ILE A 135 26.79 -15.94 -1.89
N GLY A 136 26.87 -15.10 -0.86
CA GLY A 136 28.12 -14.82 -0.13
C GLY A 136 29.08 -13.93 -0.92
N ALA A 137 28.55 -13.03 -1.73
CA ALA A 137 29.33 -12.08 -2.52
C ALA A 137 29.84 -10.91 -1.66
N THR A 138 30.94 -10.28 -2.08
CA THR A 138 31.55 -9.16 -1.35
C THR A 138 30.71 -7.89 -1.48
N SER A 139 30.98 -6.88 -0.65
CA SER A 139 30.28 -5.58 -0.71
C SER A 139 30.49 -4.81 -2.01
N GLU A 140 31.54 -5.11 -2.76
CA GLU A 140 31.87 -4.46 -4.03
C GLU A 140 31.10 -5.08 -5.21
N GLU A 141 30.59 -6.30 -5.03
CA GLU A 141 29.79 -6.99 -6.05
C GLU A 141 28.35 -6.49 -6.01
N ILE A 142 28.03 -5.56 -6.91
CA ILE A 142 26.73 -4.91 -7.00
C ILE A 142 26.15 -4.96 -8.41
N GLY A 143 24.87 -4.63 -8.52
CA GLY A 143 24.16 -4.38 -9.75
C GLY A 143 23.99 -5.60 -10.66
N VAL A 144 23.96 -5.32 -11.97
CA VAL A 144 23.83 -6.34 -13.02
C VAL A 144 24.93 -7.41 -12.95
N PRO A 145 26.22 -7.08 -12.74
CA PRO A 145 27.26 -8.10 -12.59
C PRO A 145 26.99 -9.10 -11.46
N LEU A 146 26.53 -8.64 -10.29
CA LEU A 146 26.16 -9.53 -9.17
C LEU A 146 25.06 -10.52 -9.57
N ILE A 147 24.03 -10.02 -10.26
CA ILE A 147 22.90 -10.85 -10.71
C ILE A 147 23.36 -11.91 -11.71
N ARG A 148 24.15 -11.50 -12.71
CA ARG A 148 24.72 -12.41 -13.71
C ARG A 148 25.65 -13.45 -13.10
N LYS A 149 26.40 -13.09 -12.05
CA LYS A 149 27.19 -14.05 -11.27
C LYS A 149 26.29 -15.07 -10.57
N ALA A 150 25.25 -14.60 -9.88
CA ALA A 150 24.33 -15.46 -9.13
C ALA A 150 23.61 -16.48 -10.01
N PHE A 151 23.18 -16.05 -11.20
CA PHE A 151 22.38 -16.83 -12.15
C PHE A 151 23.14 -17.13 -13.44
N HIS A 152 24.47 -17.29 -13.38
CA HIS A 152 25.25 -17.67 -14.55
C HIS A 152 24.76 -19.04 -15.08
N PRO A 153 24.40 -19.18 -16.38
CA PRO A 153 23.74 -20.37 -16.90
C PRO A 153 24.45 -21.69 -16.60
N ASP A 154 25.78 -21.68 -16.59
CA ASP A 154 26.59 -22.89 -16.38
C ASP A 154 27.20 -23.01 -14.98
N LYS A 155 27.30 -21.91 -14.22
CA LYS A 155 28.13 -21.84 -12.99
C LYS A 155 27.51 -21.05 -11.85
N GLY A 156 26.30 -20.51 -12.05
CA GLY A 156 25.68 -19.60 -11.09
C GLY A 156 25.23 -20.37 -9.86
N PRO A 157 25.59 -19.91 -8.64
CA PRO A 157 25.29 -20.63 -7.40
C PRO A 157 23.79 -20.77 -7.11
N LEU A 158 22.93 -19.95 -7.74
CA LEU A 158 21.48 -20.01 -7.62
C LEU A 158 20.79 -20.52 -8.90
N THR A 159 21.56 -21.01 -9.86
CA THR A 159 21.02 -21.48 -11.14
C THR A 159 20.46 -22.89 -10.99
N ASP A 160 19.20 -23.07 -11.39
CA ASP A 160 18.64 -24.40 -11.56
C ASP A 160 19.28 -25.06 -12.79
N ILE A 161 20.06 -26.12 -12.57
CA ILE A 161 20.84 -26.76 -13.63
C ILE A 161 20.03 -27.82 -14.37
N GLU A 162 18.92 -28.26 -13.78
CA GLU A 162 18.01 -29.25 -14.36
C GLU A 162 17.22 -28.65 -15.53
N LEU A 163 17.09 -27.32 -15.57
CA LEU A 163 16.46 -26.61 -16.67
C LEU A 163 17.34 -26.61 -17.93
N PRO A 164 16.72 -26.61 -19.14
CA PRO A 164 17.42 -26.41 -20.39
C PRO A 164 18.28 -25.14 -20.39
N LYS A 165 19.46 -25.19 -21.00
CA LYS A 165 20.41 -24.07 -21.00
C LYS A 165 19.80 -22.75 -21.46
N SER A 166 18.94 -22.79 -22.48
CA SER A 166 18.22 -21.63 -23.00
C SER A 166 17.30 -20.98 -21.95
N GLU A 167 16.66 -21.76 -21.09
CA GLU A 167 15.80 -21.24 -20.01
C GLU A 167 16.63 -20.59 -18.90
N ARG A 168 17.79 -21.18 -18.58
CA ARG A 168 18.73 -20.60 -17.61
C ARG A 168 19.28 -19.25 -18.10
N GLU A 169 19.61 -19.16 -19.39
CA GLU A 169 20.02 -17.93 -20.05
C GLU A 169 18.90 -16.89 -20.04
N ALA A 170 17.69 -17.28 -20.44
CA ALA A 170 16.52 -16.40 -20.43
C ALA A 170 16.25 -15.84 -19.03
N PHE A 171 16.31 -16.70 -18.01
CA PHE A 171 16.08 -16.30 -16.62
C PHE A 171 17.16 -15.32 -16.12
N SER A 172 18.44 -15.61 -16.37
CA SER A 172 19.55 -14.72 -16.03
C SER A 172 19.41 -13.35 -16.70
N ASN A 173 19.05 -13.34 -17.99
CA ASN A 173 18.82 -12.13 -18.78
C ASN A 173 17.62 -11.33 -18.25
N TYR A 174 16.52 -11.99 -17.89
CA TYR A 174 15.35 -11.35 -17.31
C TYR A 174 15.68 -10.69 -15.96
N MET A 175 16.31 -11.42 -15.04
CA MET A 175 16.69 -10.89 -13.72
C MET A 175 17.60 -9.66 -13.85
N ALA A 176 18.63 -9.76 -14.68
CA ALA A 176 19.59 -8.67 -14.92
C ALA A 176 18.93 -7.49 -15.63
N GLY A 177 18.11 -7.76 -16.65
CA GLY A 177 17.41 -6.77 -17.46
C GLY A 177 16.40 -5.99 -16.63
N ALA A 178 15.51 -6.67 -15.90
CA ALA A 178 14.53 -6.03 -15.04
C ALA A 178 15.20 -5.17 -13.96
N PHE A 179 16.26 -5.67 -13.31
CA PHE A 179 17.02 -4.90 -12.33
C PHE A 179 17.62 -3.64 -12.94
N GLY A 180 18.35 -3.78 -14.05
CA GLY A 180 19.01 -2.65 -14.71
C GLY A 180 18.00 -1.64 -15.26
N PHE A 181 16.93 -2.12 -15.87
CA PHE A 181 15.92 -1.28 -16.51
C PHE A 181 15.12 -0.45 -15.50
N TYR A 182 14.72 -1.03 -14.37
CA TYR A 182 13.89 -0.31 -13.39
C TYR A 182 14.68 0.43 -12.32
N LYS A 183 15.83 -0.09 -11.86
CA LYS A 183 16.62 0.57 -10.80
C LYS A 183 17.53 1.67 -11.34
N ASN A 184 18.20 1.45 -12.47
CA ASN A 184 19.27 2.36 -12.91
C ASN A 184 18.75 3.77 -13.25
N PRO A 185 17.60 3.95 -13.93
CA PRO A 185 17.04 5.29 -14.13
C PRO A 185 16.86 6.05 -12.82
N CYS A 186 16.19 5.45 -11.82
CA CYS A 186 16.00 6.02 -10.49
C CYS A 186 17.30 6.20 -9.67
N SER A 187 18.45 5.74 -10.18
CA SER A 187 19.75 5.94 -9.54
C SER A 187 20.58 7.06 -10.19
N HIS A 188 20.24 7.49 -11.41
CA HIS A 188 21.11 8.32 -12.24
C HIS A 188 20.44 9.58 -12.80
N ARG A 189 19.11 9.65 -12.78
CA ARG A 189 18.34 10.77 -13.31
C ARG A 189 17.02 10.90 -12.56
N ASP A 190 16.43 12.08 -12.65
CA ASP A 190 15.05 12.29 -12.24
C ASP A 190 14.12 11.56 -13.22
N VAL A 191 13.20 10.78 -12.69
CA VAL A 191 12.25 9.94 -13.41
C VAL A 191 10.85 10.28 -12.93
N ASP A 192 10.16 11.11 -13.72
CA ASP A 192 8.75 11.36 -13.49
C ASP A 192 7.94 10.05 -13.57
N MET A 193 7.12 9.84 -12.56
CA MET A 193 6.45 8.58 -12.31
C MET A 193 5.25 8.80 -11.40
N ASP A 194 4.11 8.21 -11.75
CA ASP A 194 2.94 8.20 -10.86
C ASP A 194 2.96 7.01 -9.88
N PHE A 195 1.97 6.98 -8.98
CA PHE A 195 1.83 5.89 -8.01
C PHE A 195 1.74 4.51 -8.67
N ILE A 196 1.02 4.38 -9.79
CA ILE A 196 0.76 3.10 -10.45
C ILE A 196 2.05 2.58 -11.07
N GLN A 197 2.74 3.41 -11.84
CA GLN A 197 4.03 3.09 -12.45
C GLN A 197 5.07 2.71 -11.38
N ALA A 198 5.10 3.40 -10.24
CA ALA A 198 5.99 3.06 -9.12
C ALA A 198 5.63 1.70 -8.51
N PHE A 199 4.34 1.47 -8.32
CA PHE A 199 3.84 0.22 -7.78
C PHE A 199 4.13 -0.97 -8.70
N GLU A 200 3.96 -0.83 -10.02
CA GLU A 200 4.30 -1.86 -11.01
C GLU A 200 5.78 -2.28 -10.91
N ARG A 201 6.69 -1.31 -10.80
CA ARG A 201 8.13 -1.58 -10.64
C ARG A 201 8.44 -2.28 -9.31
N ILE A 202 7.75 -1.90 -8.24
CA ILE A 202 7.85 -2.56 -6.92
C ILE A 202 7.32 -4.00 -6.98
N VAL A 203 6.24 -4.24 -7.72
CA VAL A 203 5.71 -5.59 -7.96
C VAL A 203 6.75 -6.47 -8.65
N VAL A 204 7.41 -5.97 -9.70
CA VAL A 204 8.50 -6.71 -10.36
C VAL A 204 9.62 -7.02 -9.37
N ALA A 205 10.14 -6.01 -8.65
CA ALA A 205 11.19 -6.24 -7.64
C ALA A 205 10.79 -7.30 -6.60
N SER A 206 9.51 -7.29 -6.20
CA SER A 206 8.96 -8.28 -5.28
C SER A 206 8.90 -9.68 -5.86
N ASP A 207 8.50 -9.83 -7.12
CA ASP A 207 8.48 -11.13 -7.76
C ASP A 207 9.89 -11.72 -7.84
N LEU A 208 10.85 -10.92 -8.32
CA LEU A 208 12.26 -11.33 -8.41
C LEU A 208 12.84 -11.71 -7.04
N LEU A 209 12.52 -10.96 -5.97
CA LEU A 209 12.99 -11.28 -4.62
C LEU A 209 12.38 -12.59 -4.08
N LYS A 210 11.11 -12.88 -4.38
CA LYS A 210 10.51 -14.19 -4.02
C LYS A 210 11.20 -15.33 -4.75
N VAL A 211 11.60 -15.14 -6.01
CA VAL A 211 12.38 -16.15 -6.74
C VAL A 211 13.74 -16.36 -6.08
N ILE A 212 14.43 -15.27 -5.69
CA ILE A 212 15.69 -15.36 -4.95
C ILE A 212 15.49 -16.11 -3.64
N ASP A 213 14.41 -15.88 -2.89
CA ASP A 213 14.14 -16.57 -1.63
C ASP A 213 13.92 -18.08 -1.83
N LYS A 214 13.23 -18.48 -2.90
CA LYS A 214 13.01 -19.90 -3.25
C LYS A 214 14.26 -20.61 -3.77
N ALA A 215 15.17 -19.89 -4.44
CA ALA A 215 16.37 -20.51 -5.00
C ALA A 215 17.22 -21.17 -3.92
N ILE A 216 17.70 -22.38 -4.14
CA ILE A 216 18.59 -23.08 -3.21
C ILE A 216 20.02 -22.83 -3.64
N LYS A 217 20.86 -22.42 -2.69
CA LYS A 217 22.29 -22.25 -2.94
C LYS A 217 22.93 -23.63 -3.02
N LYS A 218 23.64 -23.89 -4.12
CA LYS A 218 24.47 -25.09 -4.30
C LYS A 218 25.81 -24.96 -3.59
#